data_AF-A0ABD2QDA8-F1
#
_entry.id   AF-A0ABD2QDA8-F1
#
_cell.length_a   1.000
_cell.length_b   1.000
_cell.length_c   1.000
_cell.angle_alpha   90.00
_cell.angle_beta   90.00
_cell.angle_gamma   90.00
#
_symmetry.space_group_name_H-M   'P 1'
#
loop_
_entity.id
_entity.type
_entity.pdbx_description
1 polymer ?
#
loop_
_entity_poly.entity_id
_entity_poly.type
_entity_poly.pdbx_seq_one_letter_code
_entity_poly.pdbx_strand_id
1 'polypeptide(L)'
;MSKCLCFEKGSKSTDCDSRTGVCQCQPNYTGEYCDACLEGYGDIAAGCPPCSCDGKGTRLDVREKCDRVTGECKCLPGVGGKRCDECRPGYYGMTSRQGCTRKLLASNDFVFKSVNAKMEPPQRKFATRIPANAFAEKGAIFPVTSVMNAS
;
A
#
# COMPACT_ATOMS: atom_id res chain seq x y z
N MET A 1 -24.74 48.85 -13.62
CA MET A 1 -25.13 47.58 -12.97
C MET A 1 -23.88 46.73 -12.87
N SER A 2 -23.41 46.40 -11.67
CA SER A 2 -22.33 45.41 -11.50
C SER A 2 -22.88 44.03 -11.85
N LYS A 3 -22.16 43.28 -12.69
CA LYS A 3 -22.53 41.91 -13.05
C LYS A 3 -22.30 41.01 -11.84
N CYS A 4 -23.23 40.06 -11.58
CA CYS A 4 -23.04 39.03 -10.57
C CYS A 4 -21.82 38.16 -10.89
N LEU A 5 -21.09 37.74 -9.85
CA LEU A 5 -19.86 36.94 -9.96
C LEU A 5 -20.08 35.47 -9.57
N CYS A 6 -21.28 34.95 -9.83
CA CYS A 6 -21.65 33.57 -9.51
C CYS A 6 -20.76 32.57 -10.27
N PHE A 7 -20.22 31.58 -9.54
CA PHE A 7 -19.45 30.50 -10.15
C PHE A 7 -20.37 29.63 -11.01
N GLU A 8 -20.06 29.56 -12.30
CA GLU A 8 -20.94 28.95 -13.32
C GLU A 8 -21.31 27.50 -13.00
N LYS A 9 -20.33 26.67 -12.58
CA LYS A 9 -20.60 25.27 -12.22
C LYS A 9 -21.30 25.11 -10.86
N GLY A 10 -21.05 26.04 -9.93
CA GLY A 10 -21.56 25.96 -8.57
C GLY A 10 -22.90 26.65 -8.37
N SER A 11 -23.39 27.41 -9.35
CA SER A 11 -24.62 28.19 -9.26
C SER A 11 -25.71 27.63 -10.17
N LYS A 12 -26.98 27.85 -9.81
CA LYS A 12 -28.14 27.46 -10.63
C LYS A 12 -28.35 28.40 -11.82
N SER A 13 -27.91 29.64 -11.69
CA SER A 13 -27.93 30.67 -12.74
C SER A 13 -26.79 31.65 -12.53
N THR A 14 -26.60 32.55 -13.50
CA THR A 14 -25.68 33.68 -13.38
C THR A 14 -26.29 34.87 -12.64
N ASP A 15 -27.53 34.74 -12.17
CA ASP A 15 -28.24 35.78 -11.45
C ASP A 15 -27.99 35.65 -9.95
N CYS A 16 -27.96 36.79 -9.27
CA CYS A 16 -27.79 36.89 -7.83
C CYS A 16 -28.93 37.71 -7.21
N ASP A 17 -29.14 37.58 -5.90
CA ASP A 17 -30.12 38.40 -5.20
C ASP A 17 -29.81 39.90 -5.37
N SER A 18 -30.80 40.67 -5.82
CA SER A 18 -30.62 42.09 -6.15
C SER A 18 -30.26 42.99 -4.97
N ARG A 19 -30.48 42.53 -3.72
CA ARG A 19 -30.18 43.29 -2.50
C ARG A 19 -28.88 42.83 -1.85
N THR A 20 -28.61 41.53 -1.84
CA THR A 20 -27.45 40.97 -1.12
C THR A 20 -26.29 40.58 -2.04
N GLY A 21 -26.52 40.38 -3.34
CA GLY A 21 -25.51 39.88 -4.28
C GLY A 21 -25.23 38.37 -4.17
N VAL A 22 -25.94 37.67 -3.29
CA VAL A 22 -25.74 36.23 -3.04
C VAL A 22 -26.31 35.39 -4.19
N CYS A 23 -25.54 34.42 -4.65
CA CYS A 23 -25.90 33.49 -5.71
C CYS A 23 -26.69 32.28 -5.18
N GLN A 24 -27.51 31.68 -6.04
CA GLN A 24 -28.24 30.46 -5.71
C GLN A 24 -27.39 29.23 -6.04
N CYS A 25 -26.85 28.55 -5.03
CA CYS A 25 -25.92 27.44 -5.24
C CYS A 25 -26.61 26.13 -5.67
N GLN A 26 -25.89 25.35 -6.46
CA GLN A 26 -26.14 23.94 -6.73
C GLN A 26 -25.92 23.11 -5.45
N PRO A 27 -26.45 21.87 -5.40
CA PRO A 27 -26.15 20.95 -4.30
C PRO A 27 -24.64 20.78 -4.10
N ASN A 28 -24.20 20.68 -2.84
CA ASN A 28 -22.81 20.51 -2.42
C ASN A 28 -21.89 21.74 -2.59
N TYR A 29 -22.38 22.83 -3.15
CA TYR A 29 -21.68 24.12 -3.22
C TYR A 29 -22.13 25.07 -2.09
N THR A 30 -21.28 26.04 -1.77
CA THR A 30 -21.51 27.05 -0.72
C THR A 30 -20.71 28.32 -1.01
N GLY A 31 -20.94 29.37 -0.20
CA GLY A 31 -20.36 30.70 -0.38
C GLY A 31 -21.32 31.67 -1.08
N GLU A 32 -21.00 32.96 -1.00
CA GLU A 32 -21.78 34.02 -1.65
C GLU A 32 -21.81 33.86 -3.17
N TYR A 33 -20.72 33.35 -3.74
CA TYR A 33 -20.55 33.14 -5.18
C TYR A 33 -20.62 31.67 -5.59
N CYS A 34 -20.97 30.77 -4.67
CA CYS A 34 -21.01 29.33 -4.90
C CYS A 34 -19.68 28.74 -5.41
N ASP A 35 -18.57 29.33 -4.98
CA ASP A 35 -17.19 29.07 -5.39
C ASP A 35 -16.43 28.20 -4.39
N ALA A 36 -17.13 27.55 -3.46
CA ALA A 36 -16.57 26.58 -2.53
C ALA A 36 -17.47 25.35 -2.38
N CYS A 37 -16.88 24.20 -2.05
CA CYS A 37 -17.65 23.02 -1.65
C CYS A 37 -18.09 23.10 -0.18
N LEU A 38 -19.21 22.44 0.13
CA LEU A 38 -19.63 22.19 1.52
C LEU A 38 -18.59 21.35 2.28
N GLU A 39 -18.65 21.40 3.61
CA GLU A 39 -17.80 20.54 4.44
C GLU A 39 -18.08 19.06 4.16
N GLY A 40 -17.00 18.27 3.99
CA GLY A 40 -17.10 16.86 3.60
C GLY A 40 -17.19 16.62 2.08
N TYR A 41 -17.19 17.69 1.28
CA TYR A 41 -17.14 17.64 -0.17
C TYR A 41 -15.88 18.36 -0.69
N GLY A 42 -15.38 17.97 -1.84
CA GLY A 42 -14.22 18.59 -2.47
C GLY A 42 -14.15 18.28 -3.96
N ASP A 43 -13.10 18.76 -4.63
CA ASP A 43 -13.00 18.73 -6.10
C ASP A 43 -14.07 19.60 -6.77
N ILE A 44 -13.91 20.92 -6.61
CA ILE A 44 -14.87 21.92 -7.08
C ILE A 44 -15.08 21.86 -8.60
N ALA A 45 -14.04 21.48 -9.35
CA ALA A 45 -14.10 21.35 -10.80
C ALA A 45 -14.95 20.14 -11.24
N ALA A 46 -15.04 19.11 -10.40
CA ALA A 46 -15.78 17.87 -10.62
C ALA A 46 -17.19 17.84 -10.01
N GLY A 47 -17.72 18.97 -9.53
CA GLY A 47 -19.09 19.00 -8.98
C GLY A 47 -19.19 18.86 -7.47
N CYS A 48 -18.10 19.08 -6.73
CA CYS A 48 -18.06 18.86 -5.28
C CYS A 48 -18.58 17.46 -4.87
N PRO A 49 -18.00 16.35 -5.36
CA PRO A 49 -18.32 15.02 -4.84
C PRO A 49 -17.94 14.87 -3.35
N PRO A 50 -18.56 13.93 -2.62
CA PRO A 50 -18.20 13.65 -1.24
C PRO A 50 -16.75 13.14 -1.14
N CYS A 51 -16.01 13.58 -0.13
CA CYS A 51 -14.63 13.15 0.10
C CYS A 51 -14.60 11.62 0.29
N SER A 52 -13.84 10.90 -0.54
CA SER A 52 -13.70 9.44 -0.47
C SER A 52 -12.34 9.03 0.13
N CYS A 53 -12.03 9.53 1.32
CA CYS A 53 -10.74 9.28 1.98
C CYS A 53 -10.71 7.92 2.70
N ASP A 54 -9.60 7.20 2.60
CA ASP A 54 -9.35 5.95 3.33
C ASP A 54 -9.05 6.27 4.80
N GLY A 55 -9.88 5.75 5.70
CA GLY A 55 -9.77 6.01 7.14
C GLY A 55 -8.49 5.47 7.80
N LYS A 56 -7.79 4.52 7.18
CA LYS A 56 -6.49 4.03 7.68
C LYS A 56 -5.34 4.97 7.34
N GLY A 57 -5.42 5.66 6.22
CA GLY A 57 -4.38 6.56 5.76
C GLY A 57 -4.66 8.04 5.98
N THR A 58 -5.86 8.41 6.42
CA THR A 58 -6.30 9.80 6.60
C THR A 58 -6.17 10.26 8.04
N ARG A 59 -5.80 11.53 8.23
CA ARG A 59 -5.77 12.18 9.54
C ARG A 59 -7.17 12.32 10.11
N LEU A 60 -7.35 11.86 11.35
CA LEU A 60 -8.63 11.96 12.08
C LEU A 60 -8.69 13.18 13.02
N ASP A 61 -7.57 13.85 13.23
CA ASP A 61 -7.45 15.04 14.07
C ASP A 61 -7.84 16.35 13.36
N VAL A 62 -8.19 16.26 12.07
CA VAL A 62 -8.61 17.40 11.25
C VAL A 62 -10.10 17.33 10.94
N ARG A 63 -10.77 18.48 11.03
CA ARG A 63 -12.21 18.59 10.71
C ARG A 63 -12.45 18.43 9.21
N GLU A 64 -11.62 19.10 8.40
CA GLU A 64 -11.67 19.00 6.94
C GLU A 64 -10.84 17.81 6.46
N LYS A 65 -11.54 16.74 6.04
CA LYS A 65 -10.92 15.48 5.61
C LYS A 65 -10.23 15.57 4.25
N CYS A 66 -10.77 16.38 3.34
CA CYS A 66 -10.18 16.62 2.04
C CYS A 66 -10.22 18.12 1.67
N ASP A 67 -9.32 18.49 0.78
CA ASP A 67 -9.23 19.83 0.23
C ASP A 67 -10.44 20.14 -0.67
N ARG A 68 -11.10 21.28 -0.44
CA ARG A 68 -12.35 21.63 -1.13
C ARG A 68 -12.16 21.91 -2.63
N VAL A 69 -10.94 22.27 -3.05
CA VAL A 69 -10.65 22.62 -4.45
C VAL A 69 -10.16 21.39 -5.22
N THR A 70 -9.19 20.67 -4.68
CA THR A 70 -8.54 19.53 -5.36
C THR A 70 -9.18 18.18 -5.05
N GLY A 71 -9.91 18.09 -3.94
CA GLY A 71 -10.44 16.82 -3.42
C GLY A 71 -9.37 15.92 -2.81
N GLU A 72 -8.13 16.40 -2.63
CA GLU A 72 -7.05 15.61 -2.02
C GLU A 72 -7.25 15.47 -0.50
N CYS A 73 -7.24 14.23 -0.03
CA CYS A 73 -7.40 13.91 1.38
C CYS A 73 -6.18 14.31 2.23
N LYS A 74 -6.41 14.67 3.48
CA LYS A 74 -5.33 15.01 4.42
C LYS A 74 -4.70 13.73 4.98
N CYS A 75 -3.68 13.23 4.28
CA CYS A 75 -3.05 11.95 4.59
C CYS A 75 -2.13 11.98 5.83
N LEU A 76 -1.98 10.82 6.47
CA LEU A 76 -0.97 10.54 7.48
C LEU A 76 0.45 10.56 6.88
N PRO A 77 1.50 10.68 7.72
CA PRO A 77 2.88 10.68 7.24
C PRO A 77 3.20 9.45 6.37
N GLY A 78 3.91 9.67 5.26
CA GLY A 78 4.31 8.59 4.34
C GLY A 78 3.18 7.99 3.50
N VAL A 79 1.93 8.39 3.71
CA VAL A 79 0.76 7.99 2.92
C VAL A 79 0.57 8.96 1.74
N GLY A 80 0.11 8.44 0.61
CA GLY A 80 -0.12 9.16 -0.63
C GLY A 80 -1.41 8.70 -1.33
N GLY A 81 -1.59 9.21 -2.55
CA GLY A 81 -2.83 9.06 -3.31
C GLY A 81 -3.88 10.10 -2.91
N LYS A 82 -4.77 10.45 -3.86
CA LYS A 82 -5.86 11.42 -3.62
C LYS A 82 -6.75 11.01 -2.43
N ARG A 83 -6.83 9.70 -2.16
CA ARG A 83 -7.67 9.08 -1.14
C ARG A 83 -6.90 8.59 0.08
N CYS A 84 -5.58 8.79 0.15
CA CYS A 84 -4.74 8.25 1.23
C CYS A 84 -4.75 6.72 1.35
N ASP A 85 -4.86 6.01 0.23
CA ASP A 85 -5.03 4.56 0.15
C ASP A 85 -3.72 3.80 -0.16
N GLU A 86 -2.61 4.51 -0.38
CA GLU A 86 -1.32 3.91 -0.68
C GLU A 86 -0.16 4.56 0.10
N CYS A 87 0.95 3.83 0.26
CA CYS A 87 2.18 4.43 0.75
C CYS A 87 2.88 5.19 -0.39
N ARG A 88 3.47 6.33 -0.07
CA ARG A 88 4.36 7.03 -1.01
C ARG A 88 5.55 6.14 -1.39
N PRO A 89 6.18 6.36 -2.55
CA PRO A 89 7.38 5.63 -2.95
C PRO A 89 8.45 5.61 -1.84
N GLY A 90 8.93 4.42 -1.48
CA GLY A 90 9.93 4.23 -0.42
C GLY A 90 9.38 4.13 1.01
N TYR A 91 8.05 4.15 1.18
CA TYR A 91 7.36 3.95 2.46
C TYR A 91 6.56 2.66 2.46
N TYR A 92 6.41 2.03 3.63
CA TYR A 92 5.75 0.73 3.77
C TYR A 92 5.01 0.62 5.11
N GLY A 93 4.17 -0.41 5.24
CA GLY A 93 3.54 -0.79 6.51
C GLY A 93 2.54 0.25 7.03
N MET A 94 1.51 0.57 6.24
CA MET A 94 0.48 1.54 6.62
C MET A 94 -0.27 1.12 7.90
N THR A 95 -0.34 2.02 8.88
CA THR A 95 -1.18 1.86 10.08
C THR A 95 -1.98 3.12 10.37
N SER A 96 -3.18 2.97 10.95
CA SER A 96 -4.09 4.09 11.27
C SER A 96 -3.54 5.12 12.26
N ARG A 97 -2.45 4.83 12.98
CA ARG A 97 -1.82 5.79 13.90
C ARG A 97 -0.59 6.48 13.34
N GLN A 98 0.23 5.76 12.57
CA GLN A 98 1.55 6.25 12.16
C GLN A 98 1.64 6.55 10.66
N GLY A 99 0.62 6.19 9.87
CA GLY A 99 0.72 6.21 8.41
C GLY A 99 1.68 5.15 7.93
N CYS A 100 2.48 5.48 6.91
CA CYS A 100 3.54 4.60 6.42
C CYS A 100 4.90 5.06 6.94
N THR A 101 5.80 4.11 7.17
CA THR A 101 7.17 4.40 7.63
C THR A 101 8.16 4.05 6.53
N ARG A 102 9.19 4.88 6.38
CA ARG A 102 10.38 4.49 5.62
C ARG A 102 11.20 3.60 6.55
N LYS A 103 11.61 2.43 6.06
CA LYS A 103 12.67 1.68 6.75
C LYS A 103 13.95 2.49 6.53
N LEU A 104 14.23 3.43 7.43
CA LEU A 104 15.62 3.83 7.66
C LEU A 104 16.25 2.54 8.17
N LEU A 105 16.82 1.75 7.26
CA LEU A 105 17.93 0.91 7.66
C LEU A 105 18.86 1.90 8.36
N ALA A 106 18.93 1.80 9.69
CA ALA A 106 19.76 2.68 10.50
C ALA A 106 21.09 2.81 9.76
N SER A 107 21.55 4.05 9.58
CA SER A 107 22.85 4.36 8.99
C SER A 107 23.91 3.46 9.64
N ASN A 108 24.17 2.31 8.98
CA ASN A 108 25.10 1.19 9.27
C ASN A 108 24.66 -0.18 8.69
N ASP A 109 23.50 -0.31 8.02
CA ASP A 109 23.12 -1.60 7.41
C ASP A 109 23.82 -1.94 6.07
N PHE A 110 24.69 -1.06 5.55
CA PHE A 110 25.58 -1.43 4.42
C PHE A 110 26.86 -2.13 4.90
N VAL A 111 27.31 -1.89 6.14
CA VAL A 111 28.52 -2.52 6.67
C VAL A 111 28.23 -3.91 7.26
N PHE A 112 27.02 -4.15 7.78
CA PHE A 112 26.72 -5.39 8.51
C PHE A 112 26.24 -6.59 7.67
N LYS A 113 25.81 -6.38 6.42
CA LYS A 113 25.47 -7.51 5.52
C LYS A 113 26.68 -8.36 5.12
N SER A 114 27.90 -7.85 5.32
CA SER A 114 29.13 -8.59 5.03
C SER A 114 29.74 -9.30 6.23
N VAL A 115 29.29 -9.02 7.47
CA VAL A 115 29.93 -9.59 8.68
C VAL A 115 29.18 -10.81 9.23
N ASN A 116 27.85 -10.88 9.10
CA ASN A 116 27.09 -12.02 9.64
C ASN A 116 26.19 -12.70 8.59
N ALA A 117 26.83 -13.25 7.55
CA ALA A 117 26.27 -14.33 6.74
C ALA A 117 26.70 -15.69 7.30
N LYS A 118 26.34 -15.98 8.56
CA LYS A 118 26.34 -17.34 9.11
C LYS A 118 25.17 -17.48 10.09
N MET A 119 24.00 -17.79 9.55
CA MET A 119 23.00 -18.54 10.30
C MET A 119 22.10 -19.25 9.29
N GLU A 120 22.47 -20.49 8.99
CA GLU A 120 21.62 -21.46 8.30
C GLU A 120 20.37 -21.76 9.15
N PRO A 121 19.16 -21.77 8.59
CA PRO A 121 18.04 -22.45 9.24
C PRO A 121 18.13 -23.97 9.00
N PRO A 122 18.02 -24.82 10.03
CA PRO A 122 17.92 -26.25 9.83
C PRO A 122 16.47 -26.56 9.49
N GLN A 123 16.19 -27.16 8.33
CA GLN A 123 15.29 -28.31 8.21
C GLN A 123 15.19 -28.82 6.76
N ARG A 124 15.73 -30.03 6.59
CA ARG A 124 15.07 -31.20 6.00
C ARG A 124 14.81 -31.19 4.48
N LYS A 125 15.71 -31.85 3.75
CA LYS A 125 15.37 -32.55 2.50
C LYS A 125 15.74 -34.03 2.64
N PHE A 126 14.70 -34.86 2.70
CA PHE A 126 14.80 -36.29 2.42
C PHE A 126 15.19 -36.42 0.94
N ALA A 127 16.33 -37.03 0.66
CA ALA A 127 16.69 -37.49 -0.67
C ALA A 127 17.10 -38.97 -0.56
N THR A 128 16.33 -39.77 -1.27
CA THR A 128 16.39 -41.21 -1.49
C THR A 128 17.80 -41.76 -1.70
N ARG A 129 18.13 -42.84 -0.98
CA ARG A 129 19.33 -43.67 -1.19
C ARG A 129 19.13 -44.62 -2.38
N ILE A 130 20.29 -45.02 -2.95
CA ILE A 130 20.63 -46.20 -3.78
C ILE A 130 21.00 -45.79 -5.23
N PRO A 131 22.03 -46.38 -5.90
CA PRO A 131 23.05 -47.37 -5.45
C PRO A 131 24.51 -46.93 -5.74
N ALA A 132 25.48 -47.64 -5.13
CA ALA A 132 26.78 -47.87 -5.77
C ALA A 132 27.23 -49.31 -5.48
N ASN A 133 26.86 -50.22 -6.38
CA ASN A 133 27.51 -51.53 -6.50
C ASN A 133 28.85 -51.31 -7.21
N ALA A 134 29.95 -51.55 -6.51
CA ALA A 134 31.26 -51.78 -7.11
C ALA A 134 32.11 -52.65 -6.17
N PHE A 135 31.80 -53.95 -6.13
CA PHE A 135 32.73 -54.97 -5.64
C PHE A 135 32.55 -56.21 -6.52
N ALA A 136 33.36 -56.27 -7.57
CA ALA A 136 33.59 -57.46 -8.35
C ALA A 136 35.11 -57.63 -8.39
N GLU A 137 35.63 -58.69 -7.77
CA GLU A 137 36.57 -59.63 -8.38
C GLU A 137 36.50 -60.95 -7.59
N LYS A 138 36.04 -61.99 -8.28
CA LYS A 138 36.17 -63.40 -7.88
C LYS A 138 37.22 -64.02 -8.81
N GLY A 139 38.10 -64.84 -8.25
CA GLY A 139 38.97 -65.78 -8.97
C GLY A 139 39.80 -66.55 -7.95
N ALA A 140 39.25 -67.60 -7.34
CA ALA A 140 39.35 -69.00 -7.76
C ALA A 140 40.70 -69.64 -7.39
N ILE A 141 40.65 -70.72 -6.61
CA ILE A 141 41.37 -72.00 -6.81
C ILE A 141 40.77 -73.02 -5.82
N PHE A 142 40.27 -74.12 -6.41
CA PHE A 142 39.78 -75.40 -5.88
C PHE A 142 40.90 -76.24 -5.20
N PRO A 143 40.74 -77.53 -4.84
CA PRO A 143 39.56 -78.37 -4.51
C PRO A 143 39.78 -79.19 -3.20
N VAL A 144 38.97 -80.24 -3.03
CA VAL A 144 39.13 -81.48 -2.24
C VAL A 144 38.70 -81.37 -0.77
N THR A 145 37.96 -82.30 -0.15
CA THR A 145 37.66 -83.72 -0.43
C THR A 145 36.25 -84.10 0.06
N SER A 146 35.62 -84.99 -0.70
CA SER A 146 34.68 -86.06 -0.32
C SER A 146 34.60 -86.43 1.17
N VAL A 147 33.39 -86.56 1.75
CA VAL A 147 32.97 -87.74 2.56
C VAL A 147 31.43 -87.87 2.62
N MET A 148 30.92 -88.89 1.93
CA MET A 148 29.91 -89.91 2.29
C MET A 148 28.54 -89.56 2.94
N ASN A 149 27.49 -90.02 2.24
CA ASN A 149 26.26 -90.69 2.71
C ASN A 149 26.13 -90.96 4.22
N ALA A 150 24.92 -90.80 4.76
CA ALA A 150 24.01 -91.92 5.05
C ALA A 150 22.79 -91.48 5.88
N SER A 151 21.72 -92.26 5.71
CA SER A 151 20.52 -92.44 6.54
C SER A 151 19.28 -91.65 6.15
#